data_AF-A0A4Q7VJA7-F1
#
_entry.id   AF-A0A4Q7VJA7-F1
#
_cell.length_a   1.000
_cell.length_b   1.000
_cell.length_c   1.000
_cell.angle_alpha   90.00
_cell.angle_beta   90.00
_cell.angle_gamma   90.00
#
_symmetry.space_group_name_H-M   'P 1'
#
loop_
_entity.id
_entity.type
_entity.pdbx_description
1 polymer ?
#
loop_
_entity_poly.entity_id
_entity_poly.type
_entity_poly.pdbx_seq_one_letter_code
_entity_poly.pdbx_strand_id
1 'polypeptide(L)'
;MKLKILILIVLVISTQAIVAQSELKTVKANSPQVDIKDGNTLKKNAWRIAPDANPDIYTTSAKKVTFYTDIDSISFDIEPNQQYDFVILLNEKDSARTRIVWEPSKLEVLRKASEYNNSDNRYIPEFTYQSQDNSNLIKTRETLKLDSIAGNGSELLQIFNLLHWVHNIVKHDGNSYNPKNKNAIELVNACKIENRGINCRMMATMLNECYLSMGIKSRYITCMPRETKFNDCHVINMVYSTELNKWIWIDPTFDAYVMDEKGNLLGIQEVRERLIQGLPLVLNADANWNRTNLQSKEHYLEFYMAKNLYRLQVPLISGYNTETSESGKEITYIELLPLDGIEQNPQKSEFTNNKTGVKFVNYKTNNSDLFWAKPE
;
A
#
# COMPACT_ATOMS: atom_id res chain seq x y z
N MET A 1 -33.92 30.07 70.54
CA MET A 1 -34.41 31.24 69.79
C MET A 1 -33.36 32.34 69.95
N LYS A 2 -32.59 32.78 68.96
CA LYS A 2 -32.95 33.15 67.59
C LYS A 2 -31.72 32.89 66.69
N LEU A 3 -31.80 31.84 65.88
CA LEU A 3 -30.89 31.57 64.76
C LEU A 3 -31.76 31.48 63.50
N LYS A 4 -32.32 32.61 63.09
CA LYS A 4 -33.03 32.81 61.81
C LYS A 4 -32.94 34.31 61.53
N ILE A 5 -32.72 34.68 60.27
CA ILE A 5 -32.39 36.04 59.76
C ILE A 5 -30.88 36.28 59.61
N LEU A 6 -30.21 35.37 58.91
CA LEU A 6 -29.06 35.72 58.07
C LEU A 6 -28.96 34.78 56.86
N ILE A 7 -30.11 34.42 56.27
CA ILE A 7 -30.21 33.66 55.02
C ILE A 7 -31.39 34.25 54.25
N LEU A 8 -31.24 35.47 53.73
CA LEU A 8 -32.20 36.00 52.75
C LEU A 8 -31.64 37.13 51.85
N ILE A 9 -30.31 37.20 51.65
CA ILE A 9 -29.69 38.07 50.62
C ILE A 9 -28.51 37.37 49.92
N VAL A 10 -28.62 36.06 49.68
CA VAL A 10 -27.73 35.33 48.74
C VAL A 10 -28.58 34.33 47.96
N LEU A 11 -29.63 34.82 47.29
CA LEU A 11 -30.52 33.98 46.50
C LEU A 11 -31.02 34.70 45.24
N VAL A 12 -30.16 35.51 44.60
CA VAL A 12 -30.49 36.17 43.32
C VAL A 12 -29.30 36.18 42.32
N ILE A 13 -28.16 35.53 42.58
CA ILE A 13 -27.06 35.52 41.59
C ILE A 13 -26.41 34.13 41.51
N SER A 14 -27.16 33.13 41.07
CA SER A 14 -26.57 31.83 40.75
C SER A 14 -27.49 30.94 39.90
N THR A 15 -27.99 31.44 38.77
CA THR A 15 -28.53 30.59 37.67
C THR A 15 -28.57 31.34 36.34
N GLN A 16 -27.46 31.96 35.93
CA GLN A 16 -27.22 32.22 34.51
C GLN A 16 -25.75 31.93 34.19
N ALA A 17 -25.35 30.68 34.39
CA ALA A 17 -24.34 30.12 33.49
C ALA A 17 -25.05 29.90 32.16
N ILE A 18 -25.12 30.96 31.35
CA ILE A 18 -25.36 30.84 29.92
C ILE A 18 -24.22 29.94 29.45
N VAL A 19 -24.53 28.67 29.21
CA VAL A 19 -23.71 27.84 28.34
C VAL A 19 -23.86 28.51 26.98
N ALA A 20 -22.96 29.45 26.68
CA ALA A 20 -22.72 29.85 25.31
C ALA A 20 -22.18 28.58 24.63
N GLN A 21 -23.08 27.77 24.08
CA GLN A 21 -22.70 26.85 23.03
C GLN A 21 -22.08 27.73 21.96
N SER A 22 -20.77 27.66 21.78
CA SER A 22 -20.11 28.31 20.67
C SER A 22 -20.84 27.83 19.41
N GLU A 23 -21.59 28.72 18.76
CA GLU A 23 -22.31 28.36 17.54
C GLU A 23 -21.31 27.74 16.56
N LEU A 24 -21.65 26.57 16.04
CA LEU A 24 -20.83 25.92 15.03
C LEU A 24 -20.72 26.86 13.84
N LYS A 25 -19.49 27.07 13.36
CA LYS A 25 -19.27 27.84 12.14
C LYS A 25 -20.08 27.21 11.01
N THR A 26 -20.75 28.05 10.21
CA THR A 26 -21.59 27.59 9.11
C THR A 26 -21.06 28.14 7.80
N VAL A 27 -20.96 27.28 6.78
CA VAL A 27 -20.67 27.67 5.40
C VAL A 27 -21.86 27.29 4.52
N LYS A 28 -22.23 28.14 3.56
CA LYS A 28 -23.37 27.91 2.67
C LYS A 28 -22.94 27.21 1.37
N ALA A 29 -23.84 26.44 0.76
CA ALA A 29 -23.66 25.85 -0.56
C ALA A 29 -25.01 25.72 -1.30
N ASN A 30 -25.03 25.82 -2.63
CA ASN A 30 -26.16 25.33 -3.45
C ASN A 30 -25.80 24.01 -4.14
N SER A 31 -24.52 23.76 -4.39
CA SER A 31 -24.01 22.51 -4.93
C SER A 31 -23.76 21.51 -3.80
N PRO A 32 -24.10 20.22 -3.98
CA PRO A 32 -23.68 19.17 -3.05
C PRO A 32 -22.18 18.84 -3.16
N GLN A 33 -21.48 19.34 -4.18
CA GLN A 33 -20.05 19.08 -4.41
C GLN A 33 -19.18 20.18 -3.81
N VAL A 34 -18.10 19.79 -3.15
CA VAL A 34 -17.17 20.68 -2.47
C VAL A 34 -15.74 20.39 -2.91
N ASP A 35 -15.02 21.44 -3.27
CA ASP A 35 -13.59 21.40 -3.53
C ASP A 35 -12.86 21.47 -2.17
N ILE A 36 -11.82 20.66 -1.98
CA ILE A 36 -11.05 20.67 -0.73
C ILE A 36 -9.59 20.98 -1.02
N LYS A 37 -9.07 22.03 -0.39
CA LYS A 37 -7.63 22.26 -0.28
C LYS A 37 -7.13 21.64 1.01
N ASP A 38 -6.41 20.54 0.85
CA ASP A 38 -5.88 19.69 1.90
C ASP A 38 -4.37 19.90 1.96
N GLY A 39 -3.91 20.77 2.87
CA GLY A 39 -2.57 21.32 2.85
C GLY A 39 -2.30 22.15 1.59
N ASN A 40 -1.35 21.70 0.77
CA ASN A 40 -0.96 22.38 -0.47
C ASN A 40 -1.74 21.87 -1.71
N THR A 41 -2.53 20.80 -1.56
CA THR A 41 -3.18 20.13 -2.68
C THR A 41 -4.65 20.52 -2.75
N LEU A 42 -5.05 21.18 -3.84
CA LEU A 42 -6.45 21.41 -4.15
C LEU A 42 -7.03 20.21 -4.90
N LYS A 43 -8.04 19.56 -4.31
CA LYS A 43 -8.78 18.45 -4.89
C LYS A 43 -10.18 18.94 -5.29
N LYS A 44 -10.48 18.92 -6.59
CA LYS A 44 -11.79 19.36 -7.11
C LYS A 44 -12.85 18.28 -6.93
N ASN A 45 -14.07 18.67 -6.57
CA ASN A 45 -15.20 17.78 -6.27
C ASN A 45 -14.80 16.61 -5.36
N ALA A 46 -13.96 16.89 -4.36
CA ALA A 46 -13.35 15.87 -3.51
C ALA A 46 -14.31 15.36 -2.43
N TRP A 47 -15.39 16.10 -2.19
CA TRP A 47 -16.35 15.80 -1.15
C TRP A 47 -17.76 16.07 -1.65
N ARG A 48 -18.68 15.17 -1.26
CA ARG A 48 -20.10 15.33 -1.49
C ARG A 48 -20.79 15.48 -0.15
N ILE A 49 -21.43 16.62 0.08
CA ILE A 49 -22.14 16.95 1.31
C ILE A 49 -23.19 15.87 1.58
N ALA A 50 -23.16 15.27 2.77
CA ALA A 50 -24.08 14.21 3.18
C ALA A 50 -24.83 14.60 4.46
N PRO A 51 -25.97 15.32 4.36
CA PRO A 51 -26.76 15.70 5.54
C PRO A 51 -27.23 14.52 6.40
N ASP A 52 -27.45 13.36 5.79
CA ASP A 52 -27.86 12.14 6.48
C ASP A 52 -26.72 11.46 7.27
N ALA A 53 -25.45 11.78 6.95
CA ALA A 53 -24.30 11.36 7.73
C ALA A 53 -24.07 12.36 8.86
N ASN A 54 -24.28 11.92 10.11
CA ASN A 54 -24.20 12.82 11.27
C ASN A 54 -23.31 12.23 12.39
N PRO A 55 -22.03 12.66 12.50
CA PRO A 55 -21.38 13.64 11.63
C PRO A 55 -20.95 13.07 10.26
N ASP A 56 -20.87 13.94 9.27
CA ASP A 56 -20.24 13.72 7.96
C ASP A 56 -18.71 13.88 8.14
N ILE A 57 -17.97 12.77 8.20
CA ILE A 57 -16.58 12.75 8.71
C ILE A 57 -15.57 12.89 7.57
N TYR A 58 -14.81 13.99 7.57
CA TYR A 58 -13.64 14.19 6.71
C TYR A 58 -12.35 13.91 7.50
N THR A 59 -11.51 12.98 7.03
CA THR A 59 -10.22 12.69 7.66
C THR A 59 -9.06 13.36 6.93
N THR A 60 -8.08 13.88 7.69
CA THR A 60 -6.90 14.55 7.13
C THR A 60 -5.68 14.43 8.05
N SER A 61 -4.50 14.52 7.47
CA SER A 61 -3.21 14.69 8.17
C SER A 61 -2.61 16.09 7.98
N ALA A 62 -3.24 16.94 7.15
CA ALA A 62 -2.71 18.24 6.81
C ALA A 62 -2.83 19.21 7.97
N LYS A 63 -1.90 20.16 8.06
CA LYS A 63 -1.92 21.25 9.06
C LYS A 63 -3.04 22.26 8.83
N LYS A 64 -3.59 22.31 7.61
CA LYS A 64 -4.66 23.23 7.25
C LYS A 64 -5.56 22.60 6.20
N VAL A 65 -6.86 22.73 6.39
CA VAL A 65 -7.86 22.31 5.42
C VAL A 65 -8.81 23.46 5.14
N THR A 66 -9.12 23.66 3.85
CA THR A 66 -10.14 24.60 3.40
C THR A 66 -11.17 23.87 2.55
N PHE A 67 -12.45 24.01 2.92
CA PHE A 67 -13.59 23.58 2.11
C PHE A 67 -14.05 24.76 1.28
N TYR A 68 -14.16 24.59 -0.03
CA TYR A 68 -14.69 25.58 -0.98
C TYR A 68 -16.00 25.06 -1.54
N THR A 69 -17.09 25.73 -1.21
CA THR A 69 -18.39 25.50 -1.82
C THR A 69 -18.53 26.37 -3.06
N ASP A 70 -19.67 26.28 -3.74
CA ASP A 70 -20.02 27.19 -4.84
C ASP A 70 -20.37 28.62 -4.36
N ILE A 71 -20.50 28.85 -3.06
CA ILE A 71 -20.89 30.15 -2.48
C ILE A 71 -19.75 30.78 -1.67
N ASP A 72 -19.10 30.00 -0.80
CA ASP A 72 -18.16 30.50 0.21
C ASP A 72 -17.09 29.44 0.54
N SER A 73 -16.22 29.73 1.50
CA SER A 73 -15.22 28.81 1.98
C SER A 73 -15.04 28.88 3.49
N ILE A 74 -14.58 27.78 4.07
CA ILE A 74 -14.25 27.73 5.49
C ILE A 74 -12.93 26.99 5.68
N SER A 75 -12.07 27.55 6.55
CA SER A 75 -10.73 27.03 6.81
C SER A 75 -10.51 26.68 8.28
N PHE A 76 -9.74 25.63 8.51
CA PHE A 76 -9.34 25.16 9.83
C PHE A 76 -7.83 24.87 9.83
N ASP A 77 -7.14 25.41 10.84
CA ASP A 77 -5.80 24.96 11.18
C ASP A 77 -5.96 23.71 12.07
N ILE A 78 -5.36 22.61 11.66
CA ILE A 78 -5.60 21.26 12.20
C ILE A 78 -4.40 20.84 13.05
N GLU A 79 -4.69 20.49 14.29
CA GLU A 79 -3.73 19.98 15.26
C GLU A 79 -3.85 18.46 15.42
N PRO A 80 -2.75 17.74 15.66
CA PRO A 80 -2.78 16.30 15.88
C PRO A 80 -3.74 15.87 17.00
N ASN A 81 -4.49 14.79 16.74
CA ASN A 81 -5.48 14.21 17.64
C ASN A 81 -6.65 15.14 18.03
N GLN A 82 -6.86 16.26 17.32
CA GLN A 82 -8.03 17.13 17.49
C GLN A 82 -9.13 16.84 16.46
N GLN A 83 -10.33 17.36 16.76
CA GLN A 83 -11.51 17.27 15.89
C GLN A 83 -12.16 18.65 15.79
N TYR A 84 -12.71 18.96 14.61
CA TYR A 84 -13.33 20.25 14.33
C TYR A 84 -14.72 20.04 13.75
N ASP A 85 -15.74 20.52 14.44
CA ASP A 85 -17.14 20.46 14.00
C ASP A 85 -17.55 21.77 13.32
N PHE A 86 -18.30 21.67 12.22
CA PHE A 86 -18.93 22.79 11.54
C PHE A 86 -20.18 22.34 10.78
N VAL A 87 -20.93 23.29 10.23
CA VAL A 87 -22.14 23.00 9.45
C VAL A 87 -21.95 23.46 8.01
N ILE A 88 -22.32 22.60 7.07
CA ILE A 88 -22.54 22.99 5.68
C ILE A 88 -24.05 23.08 5.46
N LEU A 89 -24.56 24.28 5.20
CA LEU A 89 -25.96 24.53 4.90
C LEU A 89 -26.17 24.47 3.38
N LEU A 90 -26.81 23.38 2.92
CA LEU A 90 -27.09 23.10 1.53
C LEU A 90 -28.49 23.60 1.14
N ASN A 91 -28.56 24.39 0.06
CA ASN A 91 -29.80 24.97 -0.49
C ASN A 91 -30.65 25.72 0.54
N GLU A 92 -29.99 26.35 1.52
CA GLU A 92 -30.63 27.05 2.65
C GLU A 92 -31.64 26.21 3.45
N LYS A 93 -31.57 24.88 3.33
CA LYS A 93 -32.57 23.96 3.88
C LYS A 93 -31.92 22.83 4.65
N ASP A 94 -31.05 22.07 3.99
CA ASP A 94 -30.49 20.85 4.55
C ASP A 94 -29.15 21.17 5.24
N SER A 95 -29.01 20.76 6.50
CA SER A 95 -27.79 21.02 7.27
C SER A 95 -26.98 19.74 7.44
N ALA A 96 -25.76 19.71 6.89
CA ALA A 96 -24.81 18.64 7.16
C ALA A 96 -23.90 19.04 8.31
N ARG A 97 -23.95 18.29 9.42
CA ARG A 97 -22.98 18.43 10.50
C ARG A 97 -21.70 17.71 10.08
N THR A 98 -20.69 18.48 9.71
CA THR A 98 -19.41 17.94 9.23
C THR A 98 -18.38 17.96 10.35
N ARG A 99 -17.57 16.90 10.42
CA ARG A 99 -16.46 16.78 11.37
C ARG A 99 -15.16 16.52 10.64
N ILE A 100 -14.16 17.37 10.88
CA ILE A 100 -12.78 17.09 10.49
C ILE A 100 -12.14 16.28 11.61
N VAL A 101 -11.58 15.12 11.27
CA VAL A 101 -10.83 14.27 12.20
C VAL A 101 -9.37 14.21 11.72
N TRP A 102 -8.44 14.57 12.61
CA TRP A 102 -7.04 14.35 12.30
C TRP A 102 -6.70 12.85 12.35
N GLU A 103 -6.01 12.37 11.32
CA GLU A 103 -5.41 11.04 11.26
C GLU A 103 -3.97 11.17 10.73
N PRO A 104 -3.03 10.32 11.17
CA PRO A 104 -1.67 10.35 10.64
C PRO A 104 -1.67 9.98 9.15
N SER A 105 -0.84 10.68 8.37
CA SER A 105 -0.57 10.32 6.98
C SER A 105 0.04 8.93 6.88
N LYS A 106 -0.04 8.32 5.70
CA LYS A 106 0.57 7.01 5.45
C LYS A 106 2.09 7.02 5.68
N LEU A 107 2.75 8.13 5.36
CA LEU A 107 4.16 8.34 5.69
C LEU A 107 4.42 8.45 7.18
N GLU A 108 3.60 9.16 7.94
CA GLU A 108 3.77 9.24 9.40
C GLU A 108 3.58 7.88 10.07
N VAL A 109 2.63 7.07 9.58
CA VAL A 109 2.47 5.68 10.02
C VAL A 109 3.72 4.85 9.68
N LEU A 110 4.24 4.95 8.45
CA LEU A 110 5.45 4.23 8.05
C LEU A 110 6.69 4.66 8.84
N ARG A 111 6.84 5.95 9.16
CA ARG A 111 7.95 6.48 9.97
C ARG A 111 8.00 5.88 11.37
N LYS A 112 6.85 5.61 11.99
CA LYS A 112 6.78 4.92 13.29
C LYS A 112 7.25 3.46 13.22
N ALA A 113 7.21 2.87 12.04
CA ALA A 113 7.69 1.52 11.76
C ALA A 113 9.17 1.46 11.37
N SER A 114 10.01 2.44 11.77
CA SER A 114 11.41 2.49 11.36
C SER A 114 12.27 1.35 11.89
N GLU A 115 11.93 0.81 13.05
CA GLU A 115 12.80 -0.13 13.77
C GLU A 115 12.52 -1.59 13.42
N TYR A 116 13.59 -2.30 13.08
CA TYR A 116 13.69 -3.76 13.02
C TYR A 116 14.68 -4.23 14.11
N ASN A 117 14.67 -5.52 14.44
CA ASN A 117 15.65 -6.12 15.35
C ASN A 117 16.55 -7.08 14.58
N ASN A 118 17.70 -6.58 14.09
CA ASN A 118 18.68 -7.40 13.38
C ASN A 118 19.41 -8.42 14.26
N SER A 119 19.28 -8.31 15.59
CA SER A 119 19.77 -9.31 16.55
C SER A 119 18.73 -10.38 16.88
N ASP A 120 17.53 -10.32 16.29
CA ASP A 120 16.52 -11.36 16.42
C ASP A 120 17.02 -12.67 15.79
N ASN A 121 17.24 -13.68 16.62
CA ASN A 121 17.77 -14.98 16.25
C ASN A 121 16.69 -16.07 16.16
N ARG A 122 15.41 -15.66 16.18
CA ARG A 122 14.30 -16.59 15.96
C ARG A 122 14.43 -17.25 14.59
N TYR A 123 14.30 -18.57 14.57
CA TYR A 123 14.51 -19.36 13.36
C TYR A 123 13.50 -19.00 12.26
N ILE A 124 14.01 -18.72 11.06
CA ILE A 124 13.25 -18.80 9.80
C ILE A 124 13.99 -19.75 8.85
N PRO A 125 13.27 -20.51 8.01
CA PRO A 125 13.92 -21.31 6.99
C PRO A 125 14.61 -20.44 5.92
N GLU A 126 15.61 -21.00 5.26
CA GLU A 126 16.39 -20.32 4.22
C GLU A 126 15.60 -20.15 2.92
N PHE A 127 15.75 -18.98 2.28
CA PHE A 127 15.12 -18.70 1.00
C PHE A 127 15.78 -19.49 -0.12
N THR A 128 14.96 -20.09 -0.98
CA THR A 128 15.45 -20.86 -2.14
C THR A 128 14.80 -20.39 -3.44
N TYR A 129 15.53 -20.59 -4.53
CA TYR A 129 15.14 -20.17 -5.87
C TYR A 129 15.20 -21.38 -6.78
N GLN A 130 14.11 -21.66 -7.48
CA GLN A 130 14.09 -22.78 -8.41
C GLN A 130 15.06 -22.52 -9.56
N SER A 131 15.93 -23.51 -9.85
CA SER A 131 16.89 -23.41 -10.96
C SER A 131 16.18 -23.22 -12.30
N GLN A 132 16.76 -22.40 -13.17
CA GLN A 132 16.33 -22.23 -14.56
C GLN A 132 16.32 -23.55 -15.35
N ASP A 133 17.08 -24.56 -14.90
CA ASP A 133 17.12 -25.90 -15.51
C ASP A 133 15.90 -26.76 -15.16
N ASN A 134 14.99 -26.26 -14.30
CA ASN A 134 13.74 -26.95 -14.02
C ASN A 134 12.88 -27.04 -15.30
N SER A 135 12.35 -28.23 -15.59
CA SER A 135 11.59 -28.49 -16.82
C SER A 135 10.39 -27.54 -17.02
N ASN A 136 9.71 -27.09 -15.96
CA ASN A 136 8.62 -26.14 -16.07
C ASN A 136 9.10 -24.71 -16.40
N LEU A 137 10.26 -24.32 -15.87
CA LEU A 137 10.85 -23.01 -16.15
C LEU A 137 11.47 -22.97 -17.55
N ILE A 138 12.09 -24.07 -18.02
CA ILE A 138 12.49 -24.24 -19.43
C ILE A 138 11.27 -24.10 -20.33
N LYS A 139 10.20 -24.86 -20.06
CA LYS A 139 8.95 -24.78 -20.82
C LYS A 139 8.39 -23.35 -20.84
N THR A 140 8.45 -22.64 -19.71
CA THR A 140 8.00 -21.24 -19.61
C THR A 140 8.83 -20.32 -20.50
N ARG A 141 10.17 -20.44 -20.45
CA ARG A 141 11.12 -19.71 -21.29
C ARG A 141 10.83 -19.90 -22.78
N GLU A 142 10.69 -21.15 -23.21
CA GLU A 142 10.45 -21.53 -24.60
C GLU A 142 9.07 -21.10 -25.09
N THR A 143 8.01 -21.37 -24.30
CA THR A 143 6.62 -21.09 -24.69
C THR A 143 6.37 -19.59 -24.82
N LEU A 144 6.88 -18.80 -23.87
CA LEU A 144 6.72 -17.35 -23.86
C LEU A 144 7.77 -16.63 -24.73
N LYS A 145 8.76 -17.35 -25.26
CA LYS A 145 9.89 -16.83 -26.05
C LYS A 145 10.69 -15.76 -25.29
N LEU A 146 11.00 -16.05 -24.03
CA LEU A 146 11.61 -15.07 -23.12
C LEU A 146 13.00 -14.60 -23.58
N ASP A 147 13.79 -15.44 -24.24
CA ASP A 147 15.09 -15.02 -24.82
C ASP A 147 14.94 -13.87 -25.82
N SER A 148 13.89 -13.94 -26.65
CA SER A 148 13.60 -12.90 -27.64
C SER A 148 13.09 -11.61 -26.99
N ILE A 149 12.37 -11.72 -25.87
CA ILE A 149 11.82 -10.59 -25.14
C ILE A 149 12.93 -9.89 -24.33
N ALA A 150 13.68 -10.66 -23.55
CA ALA A 150 14.79 -10.16 -22.74
C ALA A 150 15.91 -9.60 -23.61
N GLY A 151 16.17 -10.23 -24.76
CA GLY A 151 17.25 -9.88 -25.67
C GLY A 151 18.62 -10.29 -25.14
N ASN A 152 19.67 -9.88 -25.85
CA ASN A 152 21.06 -10.26 -25.57
C ASN A 152 21.87 -9.14 -24.90
N GLY A 153 21.18 -8.17 -24.27
CA GLY A 153 21.81 -7.05 -23.57
C GLY A 153 22.35 -7.43 -22.19
N SER A 154 22.73 -6.41 -21.41
CA SER A 154 23.11 -6.58 -20.01
C SER A 154 21.99 -7.20 -19.17
N GLU A 155 22.31 -7.74 -18.00
CA GLU A 155 21.35 -8.28 -17.05
C GLU A 155 20.26 -7.24 -16.74
N LEU A 156 20.65 -5.99 -16.47
CA LEU A 156 19.68 -4.91 -16.21
C LEU A 156 18.75 -4.66 -17.41
N LEU A 157 19.25 -4.69 -18.65
CA LEU A 157 18.41 -4.55 -19.83
C LEU A 157 17.43 -5.72 -19.97
N GLN A 158 17.87 -6.95 -19.70
CA GLN A 158 17.01 -8.12 -19.71
C GLN A 158 15.91 -8.00 -18.63
N ILE A 159 16.26 -7.53 -17.44
CA ILE A 159 15.31 -7.29 -16.35
C ILE A 159 14.22 -6.30 -16.81
N PHE A 160 14.62 -5.13 -17.31
CA PHE A 160 13.67 -4.11 -17.73
C PHE A 160 12.84 -4.53 -18.94
N ASN A 161 13.42 -5.23 -19.92
CA ASN A 161 12.66 -5.73 -21.07
C ASN A 161 11.54 -6.69 -20.65
N LEU A 162 11.80 -7.56 -19.66
CA LEU A 162 10.79 -8.46 -19.12
C LEU A 162 9.72 -7.71 -18.30
N LEU A 163 10.13 -6.73 -17.48
CA LEU A 163 9.22 -5.83 -16.77
C LEU A 163 8.25 -5.15 -17.74
N HIS A 164 8.80 -4.44 -18.74
CA HIS A 164 8.03 -3.73 -19.75
C HIS A 164 7.13 -4.69 -20.53
N TRP A 165 7.62 -5.88 -20.87
CA TRP A 165 6.81 -6.87 -21.58
C TRP A 165 5.59 -7.29 -20.77
N VAL A 166 5.77 -7.74 -19.52
CA VAL A 166 4.64 -8.14 -18.66
C VAL A 166 3.65 -7.00 -18.49
N HIS A 167 4.13 -5.78 -18.23
CA HIS A 167 3.30 -4.59 -18.09
C HIS A 167 2.43 -4.31 -19.34
N ASN A 168 2.99 -4.51 -20.54
CA ASN A 168 2.32 -4.20 -21.79
C ASN A 168 1.40 -5.33 -22.31
N ILE A 169 1.69 -6.59 -22.00
CA ILE A 169 0.87 -7.73 -22.47
C ILE A 169 -0.33 -8.04 -21.56
N VAL A 170 -0.36 -7.48 -20.35
CA VAL A 170 -1.39 -7.75 -19.35
C VAL A 170 -1.97 -6.44 -18.81
N LYS A 171 -3.30 -6.29 -18.88
CA LYS A 171 -4.01 -5.20 -18.19
C LYS A 171 -4.07 -5.49 -16.69
N HIS A 172 -3.79 -4.49 -15.87
CA HIS A 172 -4.06 -4.56 -14.45
C HIS A 172 -5.54 -4.36 -14.18
N ASP A 173 -6.13 -5.27 -13.42
CA ASP A 173 -7.47 -5.12 -12.86
C ASP A 173 -7.48 -5.64 -11.42
N GLY A 174 -7.49 -4.70 -10.47
CA GLY A 174 -7.46 -5.00 -9.04
C GLY A 174 -8.71 -5.72 -8.52
N ASN A 175 -9.83 -5.64 -9.25
CA ASN A 175 -11.08 -6.31 -8.89
C ASN A 175 -11.26 -7.67 -9.58
N SER A 176 -10.32 -8.05 -10.46
CA SER A 176 -10.38 -9.30 -11.20
C SER A 176 -10.17 -10.52 -10.29
N TYR A 177 -10.94 -11.57 -10.55
CA TYR A 177 -10.74 -12.85 -9.88
C TYR A 177 -9.50 -13.57 -10.41
N ASN A 178 -8.81 -14.29 -9.53
CA ASN A 178 -7.65 -15.08 -9.93
C ASN A 178 -8.08 -16.32 -10.72
N PRO A 179 -7.43 -16.63 -11.86
CA PRO A 179 -7.67 -17.89 -12.57
C PRO A 179 -7.27 -19.10 -11.72
N LYS A 180 -7.73 -20.29 -12.12
CA LYS A 180 -7.43 -21.55 -11.42
C LYS A 180 -5.92 -21.80 -11.39
N ASN A 181 -5.31 -21.82 -12.56
CA ASN A 181 -3.87 -21.94 -12.76
C ASN A 181 -3.25 -20.55 -12.75
N LYS A 182 -2.18 -20.38 -11.97
CA LYS A 182 -1.55 -19.07 -11.68
C LYS A 182 -0.05 -19.08 -12.00
N ASN A 183 0.38 -19.94 -12.93
CA ASN A 183 1.71 -19.86 -13.53
C ASN A 183 1.72 -18.91 -14.74
N ALA A 184 2.91 -18.45 -15.15
CA ALA A 184 3.08 -17.41 -16.15
C ALA A 184 2.40 -17.75 -17.49
N ILE A 185 2.58 -18.96 -18.01
CA ILE A 185 1.96 -19.39 -19.28
C ILE A 185 0.43 -19.25 -19.19
N GLU A 186 -0.16 -19.82 -18.14
CA GLU A 186 -1.61 -19.85 -17.96
C GLU A 186 -2.19 -18.45 -17.69
N LEU A 187 -1.47 -17.60 -16.96
CA LEU A 187 -1.86 -16.21 -16.74
C LEU A 187 -1.85 -15.39 -18.03
N VAL A 188 -0.82 -15.54 -18.88
CA VAL A 188 -0.76 -14.90 -20.20
C VAL A 188 -1.93 -15.38 -21.07
N ASN A 189 -2.19 -16.69 -21.08
CA ASN A 189 -3.29 -17.27 -21.85
C ASN A 189 -4.65 -16.76 -21.37
N ALA A 190 -4.90 -16.72 -20.06
CA ALA A 190 -6.13 -16.19 -19.49
C ALA A 190 -6.37 -14.73 -19.92
N CYS A 191 -5.35 -13.87 -19.83
CA CYS A 191 -5.48 -12.47 -20.23
C CYS A 191 -5.79 -12.32 -21.74
N LYS A 192 -5.15 -13.13 -22.59
CA LYS A 192 -5.32 -13.08 -24.05
C LYS A 192 -6.64 -13.67 -24.51
N ILE A 193 -7.02 -14.84 -24.01
CA ILE A 193 -8.21 -15.58 -24.45
C ILE A 193 -9.48 -14.95 -23.87
N GLU A 194 -9.47 -14.59 -22.59
CA GLU A 194 -10.64 -14.04 -21.90
C GLU A 194 -10.75 -12.51 -22.06
N ASN A 195 -9.74 -11.86 -22.67
CA ASN A 195 -9.65 -10.41 -22.88
C ASN A 195 -9.92 -9.60 -21.59
N ARG A 196 -9.31 -10.03 -20.48
CA ARG A 196 -9.45 -9.40 -19.16
C ARG A 196 -8.10 -9.11 -18.52
N GLY A 197 -8.13 -8.23 -17.51
CA GLY A 197 -6.98 -7.97 -16.67
C GLY A 197 -6.85 -8.92 -15.48
N ILE A 198 -5.72 -8.81 -14.79
CA ILE A 198 -5.42 -9.52 -13.53
C ILE A 198 -4.83 -8.54 -12.51
N ASN A 199 -4.92 -8.87 -11.22
CA ASN A 199 -4.42 -8.00 -10.15
C ASN A 199 -2.89 -8.03 -10.03
N CYS A 200 -2.36 -7.10 -9.21
CA CYS A 200 -0.93 -6.95 -8.95
C CYS A 200 -0.23 -8.25 -8.53
N ARG A 201 -0.86 -9.10 -7.71
CA ARG A 201 -0.30 -10.39 -7.29
C ARG A 201 -0.01 -11.31 -8.47
N MET A 202 -0.96 -11.42 -9.40
CA MET A 202 -0.79 -12.28 -10.57
C MET A 202 0.22 -11.70 -11.56
N MET A 203 0.28 -10.38 -11.74
CA MET A 203 1.31 -9.75 -12.55
C MET A 203 2.71 -9.98 -11.98
N ALA A 204 2.89 -9.78 -10.67
CA ALA A 204 4.16 -10.04 -9.99
C ALA A 204 4.55 -11.53 -10.01
N THR A 205 3.57 -12.43 -9.91
CA THR A 205 3.80 -13.89 -10.03
C THR A 205 4.26 -14.26 -11.44
N MET A 206 3.59 -13.75 -12.47
CA MET A 206 3.98 -13.95 -13.87
C MET A 206 5.40 -13.45 -14.12
N LEU A 207 5.71 -12.23 -13.72
CA LEU A 207 7.04 -11.65 -13.90
C LEU A 207 8.11 -12.42 -13.11
N ASN A 208 7.79 -12.87 -11.89
CA ASN A 208 8.70 -13.67 -11.08
C ASN A 208 9.11 -14.96 -11.78
N GLU A 209 8.16 -15.70 -12.35
CA GLU A 209 8.46 -16.92 -13.09
C GLU A 209 9.27 -16.64 -14.37
N CYS A 210 9.01 -15.51 -15.04
CA CYS A 210 9.82 -15.09 -16.19
C CYS A 210 11.28 -14.85 -15.80
N TYR A 211 11.54 -14.20 -14.66
CA TYR A 211 12.90 -14.02 -14.16
C TYR A 211 13.58 -15.34 -13.81
N LEU A 212 12.91 -16.23 -13.08
CA LEU A 212 13.47 -17.53 -12.73
C LEU A 212 13.79 -18.38 -13.97
N SER A 213 12.94 -18.32 -15.00
CA SER A 213 13.17 -18.95 -16.31
C SER A 213 14.41 -18.45 -17.04
N MET A 214 14.85 -17.23 -16.73
CA MET A 214 16.05 -16.61 -17.29
C MET A 214 17.28 -16.73 -16.36
N GLY A 215 17.16 -17.46 -15.24
CA GLY A 215 18.22 -17.58 -14.25
C GLY A 215 18.40 -16.34 -13.35
N ILE A 216 17.47 -15.39 -13.41
CA ILE A 216 17.49 -14.16 -12.62
C ILE A 216 16.76 -14.43 -11.30
N LYS A 217 17.47 -14.26 -10.18
CA LYS A 217 16.92 -14.51 -8.85
C LYS A 217 15.93 -13.41 -8.47
N SER A 218 14.67 -13.78 -8.27
CA SER A 218 13.58 -12.85 -7.93
C SER A 218 12.66 -13.47 -6.89
N ARG A 219 11.98 -12.64 -6.09
CA ARG A 219 10.79 -12.99 -5.31
C ARG A 219 9.69 -11.97 -5.60
N TYR A 220 8.46 -12.42 -5.77
CA TYR A 220 7.34 -11.50 -5.57
C TYR A 220 7.19 -11.22 -4.07
N ILE A 221 6.83 -10.00 -3.73
CA ILE A 221 6.73 -9.51 -2.36
C ILE A 221 5.43 -8.77 -2.16
N THR A 222 4.67 -9.23 -1.17
CA THR A 222 3.42 -8.62 -0.72
C THR A 222 3.75 -7.47 0.22
N CYS A 223 3.43 -6.27 -0.23
CA CYS A 223 3.58 -5.01 0.49
C CYS A 223 2.22 -4.67 1.14
N MET A 224 2.15 -4.71 2.47
CA MET A 224 0.91 -4.56 3.24
C MET A 224 0.93 -3.36 4.19
N PRO A 225 -0.27 -2.80 4.50
CA PRO A 225 -0.43 -1.80 5.55
C PRO A 225 -0.19 -2.33 6.95
N ARG A 226 -0.13 -1.41 7.91
CA ARG A 226 -0.03 -1.72 9.35
C ARG A 226 -1.16 -2.62 9.81
N GLU A 227 -2.38 -2.28 9.40
CA GLU A 227 -3.60 -2.98 9.79
C GLU A 227 -3.63 -4.40 9.19
N THR A 228 -4.25 -5.33 9.91
CA THR A 228 -4.51 -6.70 9.42
C THR A 228 -5.80 -6.81 8.62
N LYS A 229 -6.72 -5.85 8.80
CA LYS A 229 -7.92 -5.69 8.00
C LYS A 229 -7.72 -4.49 7.09
N PHE A 230 -7.66 -4.72 5.79
CA PHE A 230 -7.41 -3.71 4.78
C PHE A 230 -8.12 -4.07 3.48
N ASN A 231 -8.45 -3.06 2.69
CA ASN A 231 -9.17 -3.23 1.42
C ASN A 231 -8.24 -3.63 0.27
N ASP A 232 -6.97 -3.20 0.34
CA ASP A 232 -5.99 -3.45 -0.69
C ASP A 232 -4.57 -3.51 -0.13
N CYS A 233 -3.71 -4.20 -0.86
CA CYS A 233 -2.26 -4.26 -0.68
C CYS A 233 -1.62 -4.19 -2.07
N HIS A 234 -0.30 -4.13 -2.13
CA HIS A 234 0.40 -4.15 -3.42
C HIS A 234 1.40 -5.30 -3.50
N VAL A 235 1.56 -5.90 -4.67
CA VAL A 235 2.54 -6.98 -4.87
C VAL A 235 3.45 -6.60 -6.02
N ILE A 236 4.75 -6.60 -5.74
CA ILE A 236 5.81 -6.25 -6.69
C ILE A 236 6.88 -7.33 -6.69
N ASN A 237 7.97 -7.13 -7.41
CA ASN A 237 9.13 -8.02 -7.43
C ASN A 237 10.33 -7.35 -6.76
N MET A 238 11.03 -8.10 -5.92
CA MET A 238 12.41 -7.83 -5.57
C MET A 238 13.31 -8.71 -6.44
N VAL A 239 14.16 -8.09 -7.24
CA VAL A 239 15.03 -8.78 -8.21
C VAL A 239 16.47 -8.57 -7.80
N TYR A 240 17.26 -9.64 -7.71
CA TYR A 240 18.67 -9.53 -7.38
C TYR A 240 19.47 -9.33 -8.66
N SER A 241 20.03 -8.14 -8.83
CA SER A 241 20.98 -7.88 -9.91
C SER A 241 22.36 -8.33 -9.47
N THR A 242 22.95 -9.27 -10.21
CA THR A 242 24.34 -9.66 -10.04
C THR A 242 25.30 -8.60 -10.55
N GLU A 243 24.91 -7.82 -11.57
CA GLU A 243 25.68 -6.67 -12.06
C GLU A 243 25.85 -5.58 -10.98
N LEU A 244 24.81 -5.33 -10.19
CA LEU A 244 24.83 -4.35 -9.11
C LEU A 244 25.13 -4.95 -7.73
N ASN A 245 25.20 -6.28 -7.64
CA ASN A 245 25.35 -7.04 -6.39
C ASN A 245 24.32 -6.64 -5.31
N LYS A 246 23.07 -6.35 -5.71
CA LYS A 246 21.99 -5.89 -4.80
C LYS A 246 20.58 -6.24 -5.29
N TRP A 247 19.62 -6.16 -4.38
CA TRP A 247 18.19 -6.19 -4.70
C TRP A 247 17.73 -4.85 -5.31
N ILE A 248 16.85 -4.91 -6.31
CA ILE A 248 16.21 -3.76 -6.95
C ILE A 248 14.68 -3.88 -6.96
N TRP A 249 14.01 -2.72 -6.91
CA TRP A 249 12.56 -2.55 -6.97
C TRP A 249 12.05 -2.69 -8.40
N ILE A 250 11.13 -3.62 -8.63
CA ILE A 250 10.52 -3.86 -9.94
C ILE A 250 9.02 -4.07 -9.78
N ASP A 251 8.21 -3.21 -10.39
CA ASP A 251 6.75 -3.27 -10.29
C ASP A 251 6.07 -3.40 -11.67
N PRO A 252 5.57 -4.59 -12.05
CA PRO A 252 4.91 -4.79 -13.33
C PRO A 252 3.56 -4.08 -13.45
N THR A 253 2.94 -3.70 -12.34
CA THR A 253 1.63 -3.03 -12.36
C THR A 253 1.76 -1.62 -12.93
N PHE A 254 2.83 -0.92 -12.52
CA PHE A 254 3.05 0.48 -12.86
C PHE A 254 4.25 0.71 -13.79
N ASP A 255 4.83 -0.36 -14.34
CA ASP A 255 6.06 -0.29 -15.13
C ASP A 255 7.18 0.46 -14.38
N ALA A 256 7.27 0.23 -13.07
CA ALA A 256 7.96 1.13 -12.17
C ALA A 256 9.22 0.51 -11.56
N TYR A 257 10.27 1.33 -11.52
CA TYR A 257 11.49 1.12 -10.75
C TYR A 257 11.91 2.45 -10.11
N VAL A 258 12.68 2.36 -9.02
CA VAL A 258 12.99 3.52 -8.19
C VAL A 258 14.50 3.73 -8.13
N MET A 259 14.91 4.99 -8.18
CA MET A 259 16.30 5.42 -8.13
C MET A 259 16.52 6.44 -7.01
N ASP A 260 17.78 6.63 -6.64
CA ASP A 260 18.21 7.83 -5.93
C ASP A 260 18.42 9.02 -6.88
N GLU A 261 18.77 10.18 -6.33
CA GLU A 261 19.02 11.41 -7.07
C GLU A 261 20.23 11.35 -8.03
N LYS A 262 21.06 10.31 -7.92
CA LYS A 262 22.23 10.07 -8.77
C LYS A 262 21.94 9.05 -9.88
N GLY A 263 20.72 8.52 -9.92
CA GLY A 263 20.30 7.51 -10.90
C GLY A 263 20.68 6.08 -10.51
N ASN A 264 21.11 5.82 -9.27
CA ASN A 264 21.34 4.45 -8.83
C ASN A 264 20.01 3.75 -8.53
N LEU A 265 19.82 2.55 -9.08
CA LEU A 265 18.64 1.72 -8.79
C LEU A 265 18.59 1.34 -7.31
N LEU A 266 17.39 1.38 -6.73
CA LEU A 266 17.14 1.10 -5.32
C LEU A 266 16.32 -0.18 -5.15
N GLY A 267 16.62 -0.93 -4.10
CA GLY A 267 15.80 -2.02 -3.59
C GLY A 267 14.67 -1.54 -2.68
N ILE A 268 13.77 -2.45 -2.34
CA ILE A 268 12.59 -2.15 -1.50
C ILE A 268 12.99 -1.64 -0.11
N GLN A 269 14.02 -2.24 0.49
CA GLN A 269 14.59 -1.79 1.75
C GLN A 269 15.05 -0.33 1.66
N GLU A 270 15.85 -0.01 0.65
CA GLU A 270 16.43 1.34 0.47
C GLU A 270 15.36 2.40 0.19
N VAL A 271 14.34 2.06 -0.59
CA VAL A 271 13.19 2.95 -0.85
C VAL A 271 12.43 3.22 0.45
N ARG A 272 12.14 2.16 1.22
CA ARG A 272 11.46 2.27 2.50
C ARG A 272 12.23 3.14 3.49
N GLU A 273 13.54 2.93 3.62
CA GLU A 273 14.43 3.73 4.49
C GLU A 273 14.43 5.21 4.07
N ARG A 274 14.50 5.49 2.76
CA ARG A 274 14.45 6.87 2.26
C ARG A 274 13.12 7.55 2.53
N LEU A 275 11.98 6.86 2.37
CA LEU A 275 10.66 7.40 2.73
C LEU A 275 10.58 7.75 4.23
N ILE A 276 11.12 6.89 5.09
CA ILE A 276 11.16 7.11 6.54
C ILE A 276 12.02 8.34 6.86
N GLN A 277 13.22 8.42 6.28
CA GLN A 277 14.19 9.49 6.53
C GLN A 277 13.88 10.80 5.79
N GLY A 278 12.90 10.80 4.86
CA GLY A 278 12.61 11.96 4.01
C GLY A 278 13.72 12.28 3.00
N LEU A 279 14.45 11.25 2.55
CA LEU A 279 15.49 11.37 1.55
C LEU A 279 14.91 11.36 0.13
N PRO A 280 15.62 11.93 -0.87
CA PRO A 280 15.17 11.96 -2.25
C PRO A 280 14.91 10.56 -2.83
N LEU A 281 13.86 10.49 -3.65
CA LEU A 281 13.50 9.32 -4.46
C LEU A 281 13.14 9.80 -5.86
N VAL A 282 13.59 9.06 -6.87
CA VAL A 282 13.27 9.30 -8.27
C VAL A 282 12.51 8.10 -8.80
N LEU A 283 11.28 8.34 -9.25
CA LEU A 283 10.50 7.35 -10.00
C LEU A 283 10.88 7.46 -11.48
N ASN A 284 10.97 6.33 -12.20
CA ASN A 284 11.20 6.36 -13.63
C ASN A 284 10.13 7.17 -14.38
N ALA A 285 10.55 7.92 -15.40
CA ALA A 285 9.73 8.94 -16.04
C ALA A 285 8.47 8.39 -16.74
N ASP A 286 8.52 7.12 -17.14
CA ASP A 286 7.47 6.40 -17.83
C ASP A 286 6.64 5.49 -16.92
N ALA A 287 6.82 5.55 -15.59
CA ALA A 287 5.96 4.83 -14.65
C ALA A 287 4.49 5.18 -14.88
N ASN A 288 3.65 4.18 -15.15
CA ASN A 288 2.30 4.39 -15.63
C ASN A 288 1.37 3.20 -15.33
N TRP A 289 0.07 3.44 -15.27
CA TRP A 289 -0.93 2.39 -15.18
C TRP A 289 -1.48 2.02 -16.56
N ASN A 290 -0.98 0.94 -17.17
CA ASN A 290 -1.34 0.41 -18.50
C ASN A 290 -1.49 1.48 -19.61
N ARG A 291 -0.57 2.44 -19.63
CA ARG A 291 -0.46 3.61 -20.51
C ARG A 291 -1.66 4.57 -20.46
N THR A 292 -2.51 4.45 -19.45
CA THR A 292 -3.68 5.32 -19.26
C THR A 292 -3.38 6.50 -18.36
N ASN A 293 -2.60 6.28 -17.30
CA ASN A 293 -2.29 7.30 -16.29
C ASN A 293 -0.81 7.22 -15.87
N LEU A 294 -0.07 8.31 -16.03
CA LEU A 294 1.28 8.43 -15.48
C LEU A 294 1.22 8.42 -13.95
N GLN A 295 2.21 7.81 -13.32
CA GLN A 295 2.38 7.81 -11.87
C GLN A 295 3.33 8.92 -11.45
N SER A 296 3.00 9.62 -10.37
CA SER A 296 3.92 10.56 -9.73
C SER A 296 4.57 9.93 -8.51
N LYS A 297 5.76 10.42 -8.14
CA LYS A 297 6.45 10.03 -6.91
C LYS A 297 5.57 10.31 -5.68
N GLU A 298 4.88 11.46 -5.65
CA GLU A 298 4.02 11.87 -4.54
C GLU A 298 2.84 10.91 -4.35
N HIS A 299 2.18 10.49 -5.44
CA HIS A 299 1.05 9.59 -5.35
C HIS A 299 1.49 8.14 -5.15
N TYR A 300 2.40 7.65 -5.98
CA TYR A 300 2.81 6.25 -5.96
C TYR A 300 3.68 5.93 -4.74
N LEU A 301 4.77 6.67 -4.49
CA LEU A 301 5.70 6.34 -3.41
C LEU A 301 5.27 6.93 -2.07
N GLU A 302 4.98 8.22 -2.03
CA GLU A 302 4.74 8.96 -0.78
C GLU A 302 3.31 8.78 -0.23
N PHE A 303 2.37 8.24 -1.01
CA PHE A 303 1.02 7.94 -0.55
C PHE A 303 0.69 6.44 -0.63
N TYR A 304 0.69 5.86 -1.82
CA TYR A 304 0.24 4.49 -2.04
C TYR A 304 1.21 3.45 -1.47
N MET A 305 2.50 3.51 -1.82
CA MET A 305 3.51 2.60 -1.31
C MET A 305 3.90 2.91 0.13
N ALA A 306 3.86 4.18 0.56
CA ALA A 306 4.04 4.51 1.98
C ALA A 306 3.06 3.75 2.87
N LYS A 307 1.79 3.59 2.44
CA LYS A 307 0.82 2.71 3.11
C LYS A 307 1.29 1.26 3.10
N ASN A 308 1.73 0.76 1.96
CA ASN A 308 1.99 -0.67 1.72
C ASN A 308 3.39 -1.15 2.14
N LEU A 309 4.33 -0.28 2.53
CA LEU A 309 5.68 -0.69 2.94
C LEU A 309 5.81 -0.94 4.45
N TYR A 310 4.70 -1.13 5.16
CA TYR A 310 4.72 -1.37 6.60
C TYR A 310 5.10 -2.81 6.94
N ARG A 311 4.36 -3.79 6.39
CA ARG A 311 4.62 -5.23 6.55
C ARG A 311 4.95 -5.83 5.19
N LEU A 312 5.91 -6.74 5.15
CA LEU A 312 6.42 -7.31 3.92
C LEU A 312 6.40 -8.82 4.01
N GLN A 313 5.81 -9.49 3.01
CA GLN A 313 5.71 -10.95 3.01
C GLN A 313 6.14 -11.54 1.67
N VAL A 314 6.96 -12.57 1.71
CA VAL A 314 7.48 -13.29 0.53
C VAL A 314 7.26 -14.79 0.69
N PRO A 315 7.10 -15.55 -0.41
CA PRO A 315 7.20 -17.00 -0.34
C PRO A 315 8.64 -17.40 0.04
N LEU A 316 8.77 -18.49 0.80
CA LEU A 316 10.07 -19.07 1.15
C LEU A 316 10.80 -19.60 -0.10
N ILE A 317 10.05 -20.31 -0.95
CA ILE A 317 10.54 -20.89 -2.20
C ILE A 317 10.01 -20.03 -3.33
N SER A 318 10.92 -19.34 -4.03
CA SER A 318 10.59 -18.68 -5.27
C SER A 318 10.65 -19.70 -6.40
N GLY A 319 9.50 -19.99 -7.01
CA GLY A 319 9.39 -21.06 -7.98
C GLY A 319 8.18 -20.93 -8.88
N TYR A 320 8.13 -21.84 -9.85
CA TYR A 320 7.04 -22.04 -10.77
C TYR A 320 5.77 -22.46 -10.04
N ASN A 321 4.64 -21.87 -10.46
CA ASN A 321 3.29 -22.25 -10.09
C ASN A 321 3.00 -22.14 -8.59
N THR A 322 3.76 -21.33 -7.83
CA THR A 322 3.61 -21.19 -6.36
C THR A 322 2.17 -20.85 -5.94
N GLU A 323 1.51 -19.92 -6.63
CA GLU A 323 0.16 -19.43 -6.29
C GLU A 323 -0.99 -20.37 -6.73
N THR A 324 -0.72 -21.40 -7.52
CA THR A 324 -1.73 -22.40 -7.89
C THR A 324 -2.04 -23.30 -6.71
N SER A 325 -3.34 -23.42 -6.40
CA SER A 325 -3.82 -24.24 -5.29
C SER A 325 -3.98 -25.68 -5.74
N GLU A 326 -3.24 -26.58 -5.10
CA GLU A 326 -3.24 -28.01 -5.39
C GLU A 326 -3.31 -28.78 -4.06
N SER A 327 -4.16 -29.80 -3.99
CA SER A 327 -4.35 -30.58 -2.76
C SER A 327 -3.04 -31.26 -2.34
N GLY A 328 -2.66 -31.12 -1.07
CA GLY A 328 -1.41 -31.66 -0.55
C GLY A 328 -0.19 -30.75 -0.76
N LYS A 329 -0.35 -29.61 -1.44
CA LYS A 329 0.71 -28.61 -1.56
C LYS A 329 0.90 -27.86 -0.25
N GLU A 330 2.15 -27.63 0.12
CA GLU A 330 2.55 -26.73 1.21
C GLU A 330 3.14 -25.44 0.63
N ILE A 331 2.70 -24.29 1.12
CA ILE A 331 3.26 -22.98 0.78
C ILE A 331 3.73 -22.32 2.08
N THR A 332 5.02 -22.02 2.15
CA THR A 332 5.60 -21.30 3.29
C THR A 332 5.81 -19.83 2.93
N TYR A 333 5.37 -18.93 3.80
CA TYR A 333 5.61 -17.50 3.71
C TYR A 333 6.43 -17.01 4.89
N ILE A 334 7.30 -16.02 4.63
CA ILE A 334 8.04 -15.28 5.66
C ILE A 334 7.55 -13.84 5.63
N GLU A 335 7.11 -13.33 6.78
CA GLU A 335 6.68 -11.95 6.98
C GLU A 335 7.69 -11.18 7.84
N LEU A 336 8.20 -10.08 7.31
CA LEU A 336 9.00 -9.09 8.04
C LEU A 336 8.08 -8.05 8.67
N LEU A 337 8.16 -7.94 9.99
CA LEU A 337 7.42 -6.96 10.79
C LEU A 337 8.36 -5.96 11.45
N PRO A 338 8.04 -4.66 11.44
CA PRO A 338 8.73 -3.68 12.29
C PRO A 338 8.38 -3.93 13.76
N LEU A 339 9.14 -3.38 14.70
CA LEU A 339 8.91 -3.59 16.14
C LEU A 339 7.54 -3.06 16.62
N ASP A 340 7.02 -1.99 16.02
CA ASP A 340 5.65 -1.46 16.26
C ASP A 340 4.53 -2.28 15.55
N GLY A 341 4.82 -3.47 15.03
CA GLY A 341 3.82 -4.34 14.39
C GLY A 341 2.75 -4.85 15.37
N ILE A 342 1.47 -4.81 14.98
CA ILE A 342 0.31 -5.15 15.85
C ILE A 342 0.04 -6.66 16.02
N GLU A 343 0.83 -7.54 15.40
CA GLU A 343 0.65 -9.00 15.45
C GLU A 343 2.02 -9.73 15.45
N GLN A 344 2.86 -9.48 16.45
CA GLN A 344 4.21 -10.08 16.50
C GLN A 344 4.22 -11.61 16.73
N ASN A 345 3.17 -12.14 17.37
CA ASN A 345 3.06 -13.53 17.80
C ASN A 345 1.81 -14.21 17.22
N PRO A 346 1.77 -15.56 17.15
CA PRO A 346 2.92 -16.45 17.28
C PRO A 346 3.91 -16.25 16.13
N GLN A 347 5.18 -16.59 16.36
CA GLN A 347 6.21 -16.47 15.33
C GLN A 347 5.94 -17.41 14.14
N LYS A 348 5.46 -18.63 14.41
CA LYS A 348 5.06 -19.61 13.39
C LYS A 348 3.57 -19.89 13.53
N SER A 349 2.85 -19.90 12.42
CA SER A 349 1.47 -20.38 12.34
C SER A 349 1.28 -21.30 11.15
N GLU A 350 0.34 -22.24 11.28
CA GLU A 350 -0.01 -23.17 10.22
C GLU A 350 -1.53 -23.21 10.06
N PHE A 351 -2.00 -23.25 8.82
CA PHE A 351 -3.41 -23.50 8.54
C PHE A 351 -3.57 -24.28 7.23
N THR A 352 -4.57 -25.14 7.17
CA THR A 352 -4.93 -25.86 5.94
C THR A 352 -6.25 -25.33 5.40
N ASN A 353 -6.27 -24.97 4.12
CA ASN A 353 -7.50 -24.53 3.46
C ASN A 353 -8.37 -25.74 3.12
N ASN A 354 -9.46 -25.93 3.86
CA ASN A 354 -10.36 -27.09 3.71
C ASN A 354 -10.97 -27.25 2.30
N LYS A 355 -11.06 -26.17 1.50
CA LYS A 355 -11.61 -26.24 0.13
C LYS A 355 -10.58 -26.72 -0.90
N THR A 356 -9.31 -26.37 -0.70
CA THR A 356 -8.25 -26.62 -1.69
C THR A 356 -7.27 -27.70 -1.26
N GLY A 357 -7.22 -28.04 0.02
CA GLY A 357 -6.24 -28.96 0.60
C GLY A 357 -4.82 -28.39 0.69
N VAL A 358 -4.64 -27.09 0.41
CA VAL A 358 -3.33 -26.42 0.52
C VAL A 358 -3.03 -26.12 1.99
N LYS A 359 -1.84 -26.51 2.44
CA LYS A 359 -1.30 -26.14 3.75
C LYS A 359 -0.46 -24.87 3.61
N PHE A 360 -0.70 -23.91 4.49
CA PHE A 360 0.08 -22.68 4.59
C PHE A 360 0.85 -22.69 5.90
N VAL A 361 2.14 -22.37 5.81
CA VAL A 361 3.02 -22.16 6.96
C VAL A 361 3.49 -20.71 6.90
N ASN A 362 3.30 -19.94 7.97
CA ASN A 362 3.74 -18.56 8.02
C ASN A 362 4.75 -18.40 9.15
N TYR A 363 5.90 -17.82 8.83
CA TYR A 363 6.89 -17.38 9.80
C TYR A 363 6.89 -15.85 9.86
N LYS A 364 7.10 -15.30 11.06
CA LYS A 364 7.35 -13.88 11.30
C LYS A 364 8.78 -13.69 11.76
N THR A 365 9.39 -12.60 11.31
CA THR A 365 10.71 -12.16 11.77
C THR A 365 10.72 -10.66 11.96
N ASN A 366 11.51 -10.17 12.92
CA ASN A 366 11.87 -8.76 13.00
C ASN A 366 13.31 -8.52 12.49
N ASN A 367 14.01 -9.57 12.04
CA ASN A 367 15.36 -9.50 11.53
C ASN A 367 15.34 -9.12 10.04
N SER A 368 15.71 -7.87 9.74
CA SER A 368 15.75 -7.40 8.36
C SER A 368 16.94 -7.98 7.58
N ASP A 369 18.07 -8.24 8.22
CA ASP A 369 19.26 -8.81 7.58
C ASP A 369 18.98 -10.22 7.04
N LEU A 370 18.23 -11.04 7.79
CA LEU A 370 17.80 -12.36 7.32
C LEU A 370 16.79 -12.28 6.18
N PHE A 371 15.84 -11.33 6.24
CA PHE A 371 14.80 -11.20 5.22
C PHE A 371 15.34 -10.73 3.86
N TRP A 372 16.27 -9.77 3.90
CA TRP A 372 16.90 -9.16 2.73
C TRP A 372 18.19 -9.86 2.29
N ALA A 373 18.52 -11.01 2.89
CA ALA A 373 19.72 -11.78 2.59
C ALA A 373 19.94 -11.93 1.08
N LYS A 374 21.22 -11.82 0.68
CA LYS A 374 21.65 -12.11 -0.69
C LYS A 374 21.23 -13.54 -1.04
N PRO A 375 20.69 -13.78 -2.25
CA PRO A 375 20.26 -15.11 -2.62
C PRO A 375 21.47 -15.98 -3.00
N GLU A 376 21.53 -17.19 -2.44
CA GLU A 376 22.61 -18.18 -2.67
C GLU A 376 22.62 -18.73 -4.08
#